data_AF-A0A0K1PNS7-F1
#
_entry.id   AF-A0A0K1PNS7-F1
#
_cell.length_a   1.000
_cell.length_b   1.000
_cell.length_c   1.000
_cell.angle_alpha   90.00
_cell.angle_beta   90.00
_cell.angle_gamma   90.00
#
_symmetry.space_group_name_H-M   'P 1'
#
loop_
_entity.id
_entity.type
_entity.pdbx_description
1 polymer ?
#
loop_
_entity_poly.entity_id
_entity_poly.type
_entity_poly.pdbx_seq_one_letter_code
_entity_poly.pdbx_strand_id
1 'polypeptide(L)'
;MSWSRLTSVLEKYDGALIPIAEDAIHPAYVDPLPTEPRLDIVLERRPDAYARFVAANGYSIVSTRGRNTSFAFLPPKLAARVTRAMGEPGRSWEDVTEERAAGRSQFAWVMFAAYDLSDVNGWAFGPGPDATPVVWSVEDSVPCEMIGTFDEWLAIQADELERQLMAVQKVLEQNESASDDDWTEVDDAVTAIEHF
;
A
#
# COMPACT_ATOMS: atom_id res chain seq x y z
N MET A 1 7.20 -16.39 -10.07
CA MET A 1 8.05 -15.23 -9.73
C MET A 1 7.30 -13.98 -10.15
N SER A 2 6.47 -13.43 -9.27
CA SER A 2 5.63 -12.24 -9.50
C SER A 2 6.41 -10.94 -9.31
N TRP A 3 7.41 -10.91 -8.43
CA TRP A 3 8.20 -9.70 -8.20
C TRP A 3 9.13 -9.32 -9.37
N SER A 4 9.63 -10.30 -10.13
CA SER A 4 10.41 -10.03 -11.35
C SER A 4 9.60 -9.25 -12.39
N ARG A 5 8.28 -9.43 -12.37
CA ARG A 5 7.36 -8.68 -13.22
C ARG A 5 7.26 -7.23 -12.77
N LEU A 6 7.08 -6.97 -11.47
CA LEU A 6 7.05 -5.61 -10.93
C LEU A 6 8.35 -4.85 -11.22
N THR A 7 9.52 -5.47 -11.02
CA THR A 7 10.80 -4.83 -11.32
C THR A 7 10.94 -4.53 -12.81
N SER A 8 10.55 -5.45 -13.70
CA SER A 8 10.59 -5.20 -15.14
C SER A 8 9.65 -4.07 -15.58
N VAL A 9 8.48 -3.92 -14.94
CA VAL A 9 7.58 -2.77 -15.19
C VAL A 9 8.27 -1.48 -14.76
N LEU A 10 8.84 -1.44 -13.55
CA LEU A 10 9.54 -0.25 -13.07
C LEU A 10 10.72 0.13 -13.98
N GLU A 11 11.57 -0.82 -14.34
CA GLU A 11 12.70 -0.58 -15.26
C GLU A 11 12.26 -0.05 -16.63
N LYS A 12 11.16 -0.60 -17.18
CA LYS A 12 10.63 -0.20 -18.48
C LYS A 12 10.13 1.24 -18.51
N TYR A 13 9.64 1.76 -17.39
CA TYR A 13 8.98 3.07 -17.30
C TYR A 13 9.74 4.07 -16.41
N ASP A 14 11.06 3.90 -16.24
CA ASP A 14 11.92 4.75 -15.39
C ASP A 14 11.37 4.92 -13.96
N GLY A 15 10.72 3.86 -13.46
CA GLY A 15 10.26 3.73 -12.09
C GLY A 15 11.34 3.13 -11.19
N ALA A 16 11.19 3.33 -9.89
CA ALA A 16 12.15 2.84 -8.90
C ALA A 16 11.45 2.31 -7.64
N LEU A 17 12.11 1.34 -7.01
CA LEU A 17 11.90 1.00 -5.62
C LEU A 17 12.79 1.91 -4.78
N ILE A 18 12.20 2.87 -4.07
CA ILE A 18 12.93 3.82 -3.23
C ILE A 18 12.88 3.33 -1.78
N PRO A 19 14.02 2.99 -1.16
CA PRO A 19 14.02 2.48 0.22
C PRO A 19 13.42 3.50 1.21
N ILE A 20 12.63 3.01 2.15
CA ILE A 20 12.07 3.79 3.26
C ILE A 20 12.94 3.59 4.49
N ALA A 21 13.42 4.68 5.07
CA ALA A 21 14.08 4.64 6.36
C ALA A 21 13.04 4.41 7.47
N GLU A 22 13.32 3.54 8.44
CA GLU A 22 12.37 3.21 9.53
C GLU A 22 11.93 4.43 10.35
N ASP A 23 12.73 5.50 10.34
CA ASP A 23 12.57 6.74 11.09
C ASP A 23 11.98 7.89 10.27
N ALA A 24 11.72 7.71 8.97
CA ALA A 24 11.13 8.73 8.10
C ALA A 24 9.63 8.99 8.35
N ILE A 25 9.06 8.42 9.42
CA ILE A 25 7.64 8.52 9.73
C ILE A 25 7.32 9.91 10.28
N HIS A 26 6.44 10.64 9.59
CA HIS A 26 6.00 11.95 10.05
C HIS A 26 5.29 11.85 11.42
N PRO A 27 5.58 12.74 12.39
CA PRO A 27 5.01 12.68 13.74
C PRO A 27 3.48 12.78 13.81
N ALA A 28 2.82 13.26 12.76
CA ALA A 28 1.34 13.34 12.72
C ALA A 28 0.66 11.96 12.61
N TYR A 29 1.39 10.91 12.20
CA TYR A 29 0.92 9.53 12.24
C TYR A 29 1.18 8.85 13.61
N VAL A 30 1.51 9.64 14.64
CA VAL A 30 1.73 9.18 16.01
C VAL A 30 0.39 9.20 16.73
N ASP A 31 -0.21 8.01 16.82
CA ASP A 31 -1.32 7.74 17.72
C ASP A 31 -0.88 7.98 19.19
N PRO A 32 -1.66 8.70 20.03
CA PRO A 32 -1.38 8.87 21.46
C PRO A 32 -1.50 7.58 22.29
N LEU A 33 -1.81 6.41 21.71
CA LEU A 33 -1.91 5.18 22.48
C LEU A 33 -0.58 4.84 23.21
N PRO A 34 -0.61 4.66 24.54
CA PRO A 34 0.57 4.72 25.43
C PRO A 34 1.50 3.49 25.39
N THR A 35 1.29 2.57 24.46
CA THR A 35 2.00 1.29 24.40
C THR A 35 2.84 1.17 23.14
N GLU A 36 4.05 0.65 23.29
CA GLU A 36 4.94 0.33 22.17
C GLU A 36 4.25 -0.58 21.14
N PRO A 37 4.52 -0.43 19.83
CA PRO A 37 3.94 -1.27 18.80
C PRO A 37 4.33 -2.74 19.01
N ARG A 38 3.33 -3.63 18.96
CA ARG A 38 3.52 -5.08 19.06
C ARG A 38 4.08 -5.63 17.74
N LEU A 39 5.40 -5.61 17.60
CA LEU A 39 6.11 -6.05 16.38
C LEU A 39 5.95 -7.56 16.11
N ASP A 40 5.74 -8.35 17.16
CA ASP A 40 5.46 -9.79 17.10
C ASP A 40 4.29 -10.10 16.17
N ILE A 41 3.24 -9.28 16.23
CA ILE A 41 2.02 -9.44 15.44
C ILE A 41 2.30 -9.31 13.93
N VAL A 42 3.21 -8.40 13.55
CA VAL A 42 3.63 -8.21 12.16
C VAL A 42 4.48 -9.37 11.66
N LEU A 43 5.35 -9.89 12.52
CA LEU A 43 6.30 -10.92 12.16
C LEU A 43 5.67 -12.32 12.11
N GLU A 44 4.68 -12.60 12.96
CA GLU A 44 4.02 -13.91 13.04
C GLU A 44 3.03 -14.16 11.90
N ARG A 45 2.37 -13.12 11.38
CA ARG A 45 1.31 -13.26 10.35
C ARG A 45 1.80 -13.10 8.92
N ARG A 46 3.07 -12.75 8.71
CA ARG A 46 3.59 -12.50 7.36
C ARG A 46 3.77 -13.81 6.56
N PRO A 47 3.32 -13.87 5.29
CA PRO A 47 3.63 -14.98 4.41
C PRO A 47 5.13 -15.10 4.09
N ASP A 48 5.63 -16.32 3.88
CA ASP A 48 7.02 -16.57 3.44
C ASP A 48 7.38 -15.86 2.13
N ALA A 49 6.42 -15.73 1.22
CA ALA A 49 6.60 -14.99 -0.03
C ALA A 49 6.93 -13.51 0.23
N TYR A 50 6.22 -12.88 1.17
CA TYR A 50 6.48 -11.50 1.58
C TYR A 50 7.83 -11.36 2.27
N ALA A 51 8.18 -12.29 3.17
CA ALA A 51 9.46 -12.26 3.86
C ALA A 51 10.65 -12.33 2.87
N ARG A 52 10.55 -13.18 1.84
CA ARG A 52 11.55 -13.26 0.76
C ARG A 52 11.60 -11.98 -0.07
N PHE A 53 10.45 -11.39 -0.39
CA PHE A 53 10.38 -10.13 -1.12
C PHE A 53 11.09 -9.00 -0.37
N VAL A 54 10.76 -8.80 0.90
CA VAL A 54 11.39 -7.76 1.74
C VAL A 54 12.88 -8.02 1.94
N ALA A 55 13.31 -9.28 2.09
CA ALA A 55 14.72 -9.60 2.21
C ALA A 55 15.53 -9.22 0.95
N ALA A 56 14.91 -9.28 -0.23
CA ALA A 56 15.56 -8.94 -1.49
C ALA A 56 15.50 -7.43 -1.82
N ASN A 57 14.43 -6.73 -1.43
CA ASN A 57 14.13 -5.37 -1.91
C ASN A 57 14.03 -4.32 -0.79
N GLY A 58 14.13 -4.73 0.47
CA GLY A 58 13.81 -3.89 1.61
C GLY A 58 12.34 -3.47 1.65
N TYR A 59 12.06 -2.50 2.52
CA TYR A 59 10.79 -1.77 2.55
C TYR A 59 10.93 -0.56 1.64
N SER A 60 10.21 -0.58 0.52
CA SER A 60 10.40 0.40 -0.55
C SER A 60 9.09 1.07 -0.96
N ILE A 61 9.21 2.30 -1.44
CA ILE A 61 8.18 3.03 -2.15
C ILE A 61 8.22 2.59 -3.61
N VAL A 62 7.05 2.24 -4.15
CA VAL A 62 6.86 2.08 -5.59
C VAL A 62 6.53 3.46 -6.15
N SER A 63 7.52 4.06 -6.81
CA SER A 63 7.41 5.38 -7.40
C SER A 63 7.71 5.32 -8.89
N THR A 64 6.94 6.05 -9.67
CA THR A 64 7.19 6.29 -11.10
C THR A 64 7.50 7.77 -11.31
N ARG A 65 8.36 8.09 -12.27
CA ARG A 65 8.78 9.47 -12.51
C ARG A 65 7.60 10.29 -13.03
N GLY A 66 7.28 11.39 -12.34
CA GLY A 66 6.21 12.32 -12.73
C GLY A 66 4.84 12.08 -12.09
N ARG A 67 4.72 11.23 -11.06
CA ARG A 67 3.45 10.99 -10.36
C ARG A 67 3.61 10.86 -8.84
N ASN A 68 2.50 11.09 -8.13
CA ASN A 68 2.34 10.72 -6.73
C ASN A 68 2.58 9.20 -6.59
N THR A 69 3.29 8.83 -5.52
CA THR A 69 3.59 7.46 -5.10
C THR A 69 2.45 6.48 -5.37
N SER A 70 2.70 5.35 -6.06
CA SER A 70 1.66 4.33 -6.28
C SER A 70 1.31 3.61 -4.98
N PHE A 71 2.32 3.17 -4.22
CA PHE A 71 2.18 2.66 -2.86
C PHE A 71 3.54 2.45 -2.20
N ALA A 72 3.54 2.19 -0.89
CA ALA A 72 4.73 1.93 -0.09
C ALA A 72 4.58 0.62 0.70
N PHE A 73 5.63 -0.19 0.74
CA PHE A 73 5.74 -1.31 1.67
C PHE A 73 6.17 -0.80 3.06
N LEU A 74 5.43 -1.16 4.11
CA LEU A 74 5.61 -0.57 5.43
C LEU A 74 6.68 -1.32 6.24
N PRO A 75 7.71 -0.63 6.78
CA PRO A 75 8.62 -1.22 7.75
C PRO A 75 7.87 -1.71 9.02
N PRO A 76 8.40 -2.68 9.79
CA PRO A 76 7.65 -3.35 10.85
C PRO A 76 7.06 -2.41 11.90
N LYS A 77 7.81 -1.37 12.29
CA LYS A 77 7.33 -0.36 13.25
C LYS A 77 6.16 0.45 12.69
N LEU A 78 6.23 0.83 11.42
CA LEU A 78 5.15 1.58 10.77
C LEU A 78 3.93 0.68 10.56
N ALA A 79 4.14 -0.53 10.04
CA ALA A 79 3.11 -1.56 9.90
C ALA A 79 2.35 -1.77 11.22
N ALA A 80 3.07 -2.00 12.32
CA ALA A 80 2.47 -2.19 13.64
C ALA A 80 1.70 -0.96 14.14
N ARG A 81 2.19 0.26 13.85
CA ARG A 81 1.48 1.50 14.22
C ARG A 81 0.19 1.68 13.42
N VAL A 82 0.27 1.59 12.10
CA VAL A 82 -0.88 1.78 11.19
C VAL A 82 -1.94 0.71 11.45
N THR A 83 -1.53 -0.54 11.73
CA THR A 83 -2.44 -1.62 12.11
C THR A 83 -3.32 -1.30 13.32
N ARG A 84 -2.84 -0.47 14.26
CA ARG A 84 -3.61 -0.05 15.44
C ARG A 84 -4.66 0.98 15.14
N ALA A 85 -4.51 1.72 14.05
CA ALA A 85 -5.49 2.68 13.58
C ALA A 85 -6.60 2.02 12.73
N MET A 86 -6.46 0.73 12.37
CA MET A 86 -7.47 0.04 11.57
C MET A 86 -8.73 -0.31 12.36
N GLY A 87 -9.91 -0.33 11.76
CA GLY A 87 -11.09 -0.95 12.35
C GLY A 87 -11.07 -2.49 12.24
N GLU A 88 -12.14 -3.12 12.73
CA GLU A 88 -12.38 -4.55 12.52
C GLU A 88 -13.73 -4.74 11.82
N PRO A 89 -13.81 -5.57 10.75
CA PRO A 89 -15.04 -5.77 10.01
C PRO A 89 -16.18 -6.27 10.89
N GLY A 90 -17.33 -5.60 10.80
CA GLY A 90 -18.54 -5.96 11.57
C GLY A 90 -18.49 -5.60 13.05
N ARG A 91 -17.49 -4.83 13.51
CA ARG A 91 -17.37 -4.35 14.89
C ARG A 91 -17.44 -2.84 14.97
N SER A 92 -17.91 -2.32 16.12
CA SER A 92 -17.89 -0.88 16.36
C SER A 92 -16.46 -0.40 16.65
N TRP A 93 -16.15 0.84 16.26
CA TRP A 93 -14.86 1.46 16.57
C TRP A 93 -14.63 1.61 18.08
N GLU A 94 -15.70 1.87 18.85
CA GLU A 94 -15.66 2.03 20.30
C GLU A 94 -15.18 0.75 21.00
N ASP A 95 -15.79 -0.40 20.67
CA ASP A 95 -15.40 -1.69 21.26
C ASP A 95 -13.95 -2.05 20.94
N VAL A 96 -13.56 -1.85 19.68
CA VAL A 96 -12.21 -2.14 19.19
C VAL A 96 -11.17 -1.27 19.90
N THR A 97 -11.46 0.02 20.06
CA THR A 97 -10.57 0.96 20.75
C THR A 97 -10.44 0.63 22.24
N GLU A 98 -11.56 0.27 22.90
CA GLU A 98 -11.55 -0.14 24.31
C GLU A 98 -10.66 -1.39 24.52
N GLU A 99 -10.82 -2.41 23.69
CA GLU A 99 -10.02 -3.64 23.76
C GLU A 99 -8.53 -3.39 23.55
N ARG A 100 -8.19 -2.47 22.64
CA ARG A 100 -6.80 -2.05 22.39
C ARG A 100 -6.23 -1.30 23.57
N ALA A 101 -6.97 -0.34 24.11
CA ALA A 101 -6.56 0.41 25.30
C ALA A 101 -6.35 -0.52 26.51
N ALA A 102 -7.16 -1.58 26.61
CA ALA A 102 -7.01 -2.60 27.64
C ALA A 102 -5.95 -3.68 27.34
N GLY A 103 -5.26 -3.62 26.20
CA GLY A 103 -4.24 -4.59 25.80
C GLY A 103 -4.79 -6.00 25.49
N ARG A 104 -6.09 -6.13 25.22
CA ARG A 104 -6.77 -7.40 24.94
C ARG A 104 -6.97 -7.68 23.45
N SER A 105 -6.78 -6.67 22.59
CA SER A 105 -7.01 -6.80 21.15
C SER A 105 -6.07 -7.84 20.51
N GLN A 106 -6.67 -8.71 19.69
CA GLN A 106 -5.95 -9.64 18.83
C GLN A 106 -6.09 -9.13 17.40
N PHE A 107 -5.06 -8.48 16.89
CA PHE A 107 -5.04 -7.96 15.53
C PHE A 107 -5.11 -9.13 14.53
N ALA A 108 -6.29 -9.32 13.93
CA ALA A 108 -6.51 -10.35 12.92
C ALA A 108 -5.95 -9.93 11.55
N TRP A 109 -5.92 -8.62 11.28
CA TRP A 109 -5.32 -8.03 10.09
C TRP A 109 -4.09 -7.20 10.46
N VAL A 110 -3.08 -7.21 9.60
CA VAL A 110 -1.84 -6.45 9.79
C VAL A 110 -1.43 -5.77 8.50
N MET A 111 -1.38 -4.43 8.51
CA MET A 111 -0.94 -3.64 7.36
C MET A 111 0.49 -3.98 6.97
N PHE A 112 0.72 -4.15 5.67
CA PHE A 112 2.07 -4.36 5.13
C PHE A 112 2.40 -3.42 3.96
N ALA A 113 1.38 -2.81 3.35
CA ALA A 113 1.54 -1.81 2.30
C ALA A 113 0.42 -0.76 2.39
N ALA A 114 0.70 0.47 1.96
CA ALA A 114 -0.28 1.57 1.93
C ALA A 114 -0.08 2.45 0.70
N TYR A 115 -1.18 2.96 0.15
CA TYR A 115 -1.16 4.03 -0.86
C TYR A 115 -1.58 5.37 -0.27
N ASP A 116 -2.34 5.38 0.83
CA ASP A 116 -2.67 6.58 1.57
C ASP A 116 -2.73 6.29 3.08
N LEU A 117 -1.80 6.89 3.83
CA LEU A 117 -1.69 6.71 5.27
C LEU A 117 -2.59 7.65 6.07
N SER A 118 -3.17 8.70 5.46
CA SER A 118 -4.03 9.63 6.17
C SER A 118 -5.34 8.99 6.59
N ASP A 119 -5.92 8.16 5.73
CA ASP A 119 -7.14 7.38 5.98
C ASP A 119 -6.87 5.87 6.17
N VAL A 120 -5.59 5.47 6.31
CA VAL A 120 -5.15 4.08 6.51
C VAL A 120 -5.64 3.16 5.38
N ASN A 121 -5.46 3.62 4.15
CA ASN A 121 -5.83 2.93 2.94
C ASN A 121 -4.65 2.14 2.35
N GLY A 122 -4.89 0.89 1.98
CA GLY A 122 -3.84 0.00 1.52
C GLY A 122 -4.17 -1.48 1.60
N TRP A 123 -3.21 -2.26 2.11
CA TRP A 123 -3.30 -3.71 2.17
C TRP A 123 -2.75 -4.28 3.46
N ALA A 124 -3.45 -5.29 3.94
CA ALA A 124 -3.11 -6.02 5.14
C ALA A 124 -3.04 -7.53 4.89
N PHE A 125 -2.21 -8.23 5.67
CA PHE A 125 -2.32 -9.68 5.81
C PHE A 125 -3.41 -10.00 6.83
N GLY A 126 -4.36 -10.83 6.44
CA GLY A 126 -5.49 -11.24 7.26
C GLY A 126 -5.81 -12.72 7.10
N PRO A 127 -6.82 -13.22 7.82
CA PRO A 127 -7.27 -14.60 7.70
C PRO A 127 -7.78 -14.89 6.28
N GLY A 128 -7.31 -15.98 5.68
CA GLY A 128 -7.83 -16.54 4.43
C GLY A 128 -8.52 -17.89 4.64
N PRO A 129 -8.90 -18.56 3.54
CA PRO A 129 -9.37 -19.94 3.58
C PRO A 129 -8.32 -20.81 4.29
N ASP A 130 -8.77 -21.68 5.20
CA ASP A 130 -7.91 -22.58 5.98
C ASP A 130 -6.92 -21.89 6.95
N ALA A 131 -7.26 -20.69 7.43
CA ALA A 131 -6.45 -19.90 8.36
C ALA A 131 -5.05 -19.54 7.81
N THR A 132 -4.86 -19.63 6.50
CA THR A 132 -3.65 -19.18 5.83
C THR A 132 -3.69 -17.65 5.66
N PRO A 133 -2.60 -16.91 5.95
CA PRO A 133 -2.60 -15.47 5.74
C PRO A 133 -2.72 -15.11 4.25
N VAL A 134 -3.70 -14.26 3.92
CA VAL A 134 -3.94 -13.72 2.57
C VAL A 134 -3.95 -12.20 2.62
N VAL A 135 -3.81 -11.57 1.45
CA VAL A 135 -3.91 -10.13 1.29
C VAL A 135 -5.39 -9.71 1.27
N TRP A 136 -5.68 -8.69 2.06
CA TRP A 136 -6.94 -7.96 2.09
C TRP A 136 -6.70 -6.52 1.64
N SER A 137 -7.62 -5.94 0.89
CA SER A 137 -7.71 -4.48 0.76
C SER A 137 -8.21 -3.87 2.07
N VAL A 138 -7.74 -2.65 2.35
CA VAL A 138 -8.15 -1.85 3.49
C VAL A 138 -8.57 -0.50 2.95
N GLU A 139 -9.82 -0.12 3.22
CA GLU A 139 -10.44 1.13 2.80
C GLU A 139 -11.11 1.77 4.02
N ASP A 140 -10.97 3.08 4.16
CA ASP A 140 -11.45 3.86 5.31
C ASP A 140 -11.02 3.21 6.64
N SER A 141 -9.76 2.80 6.70
CA SER A 141 -9.15 2.08 7.82
C SER A 141 -9.73 0.69 8.11
N VAL A 142 -10.62 0.12 7.30
CA VAL A 142 -11.27 -1.18 7.57
C VAL A 142 -10.94 -2.20 6.47
N PRO A 143 -10.52 -3.44 6.82
CA PRO A 143 -10.42 -4.52 5.83
C PRO A 143 -11.76 -4.80 5.15
N CYS A 144 -11.83 -4.76 3.82
CA CYS A 144 -13.10 -4.86 3.10
C CYS A 144 -13.15 -6.02 2.08
N GLU A 145 -12.08 -6.28 1.33
CA GLU A 145 -12.05 -7.31 0.29
C GLU A 145 -10.86 -8.25 0.44
N MET A 146 -11.09 -9.55 0.28
CA MET A 146 -10.03 -10.55 0.20
C MET A 146 -9.52 -10.66 -1.24
N ILE A 147 -8.25 -10.37 -1.46
CA ILE A 147 -7.64 -10.36 -2.81
C ILE A 147 -7.07 -11.73 -3.17
N GLY A 148 -6.36 -12.36 -2.23
CA GLY A 148 -5.68 -13.64 -2.46
C GLY A 148 -4.30 -13.70 -1.81
N THR A 149 -3.44 -14.58 -2.29
CA THR A 149 -2.07 -14.70 -1.79
C THR A 149 -1.24 -13.44 -2.10
N PHE A 150 -0.12 -13.27 -1.38
CA PHE A 150 0.81 -12.17 -1.65
C PHE A 150 1.33 -12.17 -3.10
N ASP A 151 1.62 -13.35 -3.66
CA ASP A 151 2.13 -13.46 -5.03
C ASP A 151 1.08 -13.06 -6.08
N GLU A 152 -0.19 -13.42 -5.85
CA GLU A 152 -1.31 -13.01 -6.71
C GLU A 152 -1.55 -11.51 -6.63
N TRP A 153 -1.61 -10.95 -5.42
CA TRP A 153 -1.72 -9.51 -5.22
C TRP A 153 -0.57 -8.75 -5.91
N LEU A 154 0.68 -9.20 -5.75
CA LEU A 154 1.82 -8.53 -6.35
C LEU A 154 1.77 -8.55 -7.89
N ALA A 155 1.28 -9.64 -8.48
CA ALA A 155 1.06 -9.72 -9.93
C ALA A 155 -0.02 -8.73 -10.39
N ILE A 156 -1.14 -8.64 -9.66
CA ILE A 156 -2.21 -7.66 -9.91
C ILE A 156 -1.66 -6.23 -9.86
N GLN A 157 -0.88 -5.89 -8.83
CA GLN A 157 -0.29 -4.55 -8.69
C GLN A 157 0.68 -4.24 -9.84
N ALA A 158 1.49 -5.21 -10.28
CA ALA A 158 2.39 -5.00 -11.41
C ALA A 158 1.64 -4.75 -12.73
N ASP A 159 0.57 -5.50 -12.97
CA ASP A 159 -0.25 -5.33 -14.17
C ASP A 159 -1.05 -4.02 -14.15
N GLU A 160 -1.57 -3.61 -12.98
CA GLU A 160 -2.25 -2.32 -12.83
C GLU A 160 -1.28 -1.16 -13.03
N LEU A 161 -0.11 -1.22 -12.42
CA LEU A 161 0.94 -0.22 -12.61
C LEU A 161 1.32 -0.09 -14.10
N GLU A 162 1.50 -1.21 -14.81
CA GLU A 162 1.80 -1.15 -16.24
C GLU A 162 0.64 -0.53 -17.05
N ARG A 163 -0.61 -0.90 -16.76
CA ARG A 163 -1.79 -0.30 -17.44
C ARG A 163 -1.84 1.21 -17.25
N GLN A 164 -1.63 1.67 -16.01
CA GLN A 164 -1.61 3.10 -15.70
C GLN A 164 -0.50 3.79 -16.49
N LEU A 165 0.72 3.26 -16.46
CA LEU A 165 1.86 3.85 -17.17
C LEU A 165 1.67 3.86 -18.70
N MET A 166 1.07 2.82 -19.28
CA MET A 166 0.71 2.79 -20.70
C MET A 166 -0.32 3.88 -21.06
N ALA A 167 -1.34 4.06 -20.22
CA ALA A 167 -2.35 5.09 -20.45
C ALA A 167 -1.73 6.49 -20.43
N VAL A 168 -0.80 6.75 -19.50
CA VAL A 168 -0.06 8.02 -19.41
C VAL A 168 0.78 8.26 -20.65
N GLN A 169 1.60 7.27 -21.03
CA GLN A 169 2.47 7.40 -22.19
C GLN A 169 1.64 7.75 -23.43
N LYS A 170 0.48 7.11 -23.60
CA LYS A 170 -0.44 7.43 -24.70
C LYS A 170 -0.95 8.87 -24.65
N VAL A 171 -1.30 9.39 -23.47
CA VAL A 171 -1.72 10.80 -23.31
C VAL A 171 -0.57 11.75 -23.65
N LEU A 172 0.65 11.48 -23.18
CA LEU A 172 1.81 12.30 -23.47
C LEU A 172 2.14 12.32 -24.98
N GLU A 173 2.11 11.17 -25.64
CA GLU A 173 2.31 11.06 -27.09
C GLU A 173 1.22 11.80 -27.88
N GLN A 174 -0.03 11.78 -27.40
CA GLN A 174 -1.14 12.52 -28.01
C GLN A 174 -0.97 14.04 -27.83
N ASN A 175 -0.50 14.48 -26.67
CA ASN A 175 -0.28 15.91 -26.37
C ASN A 175 0.97 16.47 -27.06
N GLU A 176 2.04 15.70 -27.24
CA GLU A 176 3.19 16.12 -28.05
C GLU A 176 2.85 16.21 -29.55
N SER A 177 1.81 15.49 -30.00
CA SER A 177 1.28 15.59 -31.37
C SER A 177 0.24 16.71 -31.56
N ALA A 178 -0.25 17.31 -30.48
CA ALA A 178 -1.11 18.48 -30.49
C ALA A 178 -0.24 19.75 -30.56
N SER A 179 0.01 20.18 -31.80
CA SER A 179 0.43 21.52 -32.25
C SER A 179 0.63 22.60 -31.16
N ASP A 180 1.80 23.24 -31.19
CA ASP A 180 2.34 24.37 -30.39
C ASP A 180 1.43 25.61 -30.08
N ASP A 181 0.12 25.58 -30.38
CA ASP A 181 -0.73 26.77 -30.44
C ASP A 181 -1.86 26.88 -29.39
N ASP A 182 -2.03 25.95 -28.44
CA ASP A 182 -3.10 26.11 -27.43
C ASP A 182 -2.78 25.49 -26.05
N TRP A 183 -2.22 26.31 -25.16
CA TRP A 183 -1.74 25.91 -23.82
C TRP A 183 -2.82 25.97 -22.71
N THR A 184 -4.11 26.11 -23.04
CA THR A 184 -5.15 26.27 -22.02
C THR A 184 -5.91 25.01 -21.59
N GLU A 185 -5.75 23.86 -22.26
CA GLU A 185 -6.54 22.64 -21.94
C GLU A 185 -5.78 21.52 -21.20
N VAL A 186 -4.47 21.70 -20.91
CA VAL A 186 -3.62 20.62 -20.36
C VAL A 186 -3.85 20.37 -18.86
N ASP A 187 -4.25 21.39 -18.09
CA ASP A 187 -4.47 21.26 -16.64
C ASP A 187 -5.72 20.43 -16.29
N ASP A 188 -6.75 20.45 -17.14
CA ASP A 188 -8.01 19.75 -16.87
C ASP A 188 -7.90 18.23 -17.07
N ALA A 189 -7.07 17.77 -18.01
CA ALA A 189 -6.88 16.35 -18.30
C ALA A 189 -6.04 15.62 -17.25
N VAL A 190 -5.06 16.31 -16.64
CA VAL A 190 -4.24 15.76 -15.56
C VAL A 190 -5.06 15.61 -14.28
N THR A 191 -5.89 16.61 -13.97
CA THR A 191 -6.76 16.60 -12.78
C THR A 191 -7.86 15.53 -12.87
N ALA A 192 -8.37 15.22 -14.07
CA ALA A 192 -9.41 14.20 -14.25
C ALA A 192 -8.93 12.75 -13.96
N ILE A 193 -7.62 12.50 -13.98
CA ILE A 193 -7.04 11.18 -13.66
C ILE A 193 -6.82 11.00 -12.15
N GLU A 194 -6.80 12.09 -11.37
CA GLU A 194 -6.60 12.06 -9.91
C GLU A 194 -7.86 11.68 -9.10
N HIS A 195 -8.99 11.39 -9.77
CA HIS A 195 -10.28 11.09 -9.15
C HIS A 195 -10.82 9.66 -9.40
N PHE A 196 -9.95 8.71 -9.74
CA PHE A 196 -10.31 7.28 -9.83
C PHE A 196 -9.46 6.43 -8.90
#